data_AF-A0A2M6ZSU9-F1
#
_entry.id   AF-A0A2M6ZSU9-F1
#
_cell.length_a   1.000
_cell.length_b   1.000
_cell.length_c   1.000
_cell.angle_alpha   90.00
_cell.angle_beta   90.00
_cell.angle_gamma   90.00
#
_symmetry.space_group_name_H-M   'P 1'
#
loop_
_entity.id
_entity.type
_entity.pdbx_description
1 polymer ?
#
loop_
_entity_poly.entity_id
_entity_poly.type
_entity_poly.pdbx_seq_one_letter_code
_entity_poly.pdbx_strand_id
1 'polypeptide(L)'
;MRFNSNTPADAIFGIVYNSIKDEYKKVEKLPILQLPEEIRANDPNLIFKPYYKLASENFILQIGPRVISIASYNNNYCGWKTFNEEIQKIFKKTLETNVISEPQRLGVRYINFFERTLYGNIFSNINLSIQLNNAPLNNEETVIRTVFDQNNFITNLQIVSKAQMLVKNTVKDGSIVDIDTFTENKDSLIANKLHITLENGHSEEKIIFFGLLNADCLNKLIPQY
;
A
#
# COMPACT_ATOMS: atom_id res chain seq x y z
N MET A 1 -4.20 -7.46 -1.71
CA MET A 1 -5.46 -8.03 -2.23
C MET A 1 -6.46 -8.18 -1.10
N ARG A 2 -7.72 -7.80 -1.33
CA ARG A 2 -8.86 -8.19 -0.48
C ARG A 2 -9.66 -9.26 -1.20
N PHE A 3 -10.30 -10.17 -0.47
CA PHE A 3 -11.03 -11.29 -1.05
C PHE A 3 -12.15 -11.80 -0.14
N ASN A 4 -13.09 -12.53 -0.73
CA ASN A 4 -13.97 -13.45 -0.02
C ASN A 4 -13.36 -14.86 0.01
N SER A 5 -13.74 -15.62 1.03
CA SER A 5 -13.31 -16.99 1.26
C SER A 5 -14.49 -17.84 1.67
N ASN A 6 -14.52 -19.09 1.21
CA ASN A 6 -15.45 -20.11 1.71
C ASN A 6 -14.85 -20.89 2.90
N THR A 7 -13.60 -20.59 3.26
CA THR A 7 -12.88 -21.21 4.37
C THR A 7 -13.19 -20.47 5.68
N PRO A 8 -13.38 -21.19 6.81
CA PRO A 8 -13.52 -20.55 8.12
C PRO A 8 -12.36 -19.60 8.43
N ALA A 9 -12.67 -18.43 8.99
CA ALA A 9 -11.69 -17.35 9.19
C ALA A 9 -10.43 -17.81 9.95
N ASP A 10 -10.60 -18.61 11.00
CA ASP A 10 -9.50 -19.12 11.82
C ASP A 10 -8.63 -20.17 11.12
N ALA A 11 -9.14 -20.83 10.07
CA ALA A 11 -8.38 -21.82 9.30
C ALA A 11 -7.50 -21.18 8.21
N ILE A 12 -7.88 -19.99 7.71
CA ILE A 12 -7.22 -19.33 6.57
C ILE A 12 -5.73 -19.12 6.83
N PHE A 13 -5.36 -18.61 8.01
CA PHE A 13 -3.95 -18.37 8.33
C PHE A 13 -3.13 -19.66 8.24
N GLY A 14 -3.59 -20.75 8.85
CA GLY A 14 -2.86 -22.03 8.86
C GLY A 14 -2.66 -22.59 7.45
N ILE A 15 -3.69 -22.50 6.61
CA ILE A 15 -3.65 -22.99 5.22
C ILE A 15 -2.66 -22.17 4.39
N VAL A 16 -2.75 -20.83 4.43
CA VAL A 16 -1.84 -19.96 3.67
C VAL A 16 -0.42 -20.08 4.21
N TYR A 17 -0.24 -20.06 5.54
CA TYR A 17 1.07 -20.19 6.17
C TYR A 17 1.78 -21.47 5.75
N ASN A 18 1.06 -22.59 5.65
CA ASN A 18 1.66 -23.85 5.25
C ASN A 18 2.30 -23.81 3.84
N SER A 19 1.82 -22.96 2.92
CA SER A 19 2.38 -22.82 1.57
C SER A 19 3.58 -21.84 1.50
N ILE A 20 3.79 -21.01 2.52
CA ILE A 20 4.80 -19.92 2.51
C ILE A 20 5.81 -19.97 3.68
N LYS A 21 5.64 -20.88 4.63
CA LYS A 21 6.46 -20.98 5.88
C LYS A 21 7.96 -21.15 5.66
N ASP A 22 8.39 -21.71 4.53
CA ASP A 22 9.82 -21.93 4.25
C ASP A 22 10.58 -20.59 4.07
N GLU A 23 9.87 -19.56 3.62
CA GLU A 23 10.42 -18.23 3.31
C GLU A 23 10.06 -17.20 4.38
N TYR A 24 8.89 -17.36 5.01
CA TYR A 24 8.33 -16.43 6.00
C TYR A 24 8.19 -17.12 7.38
N LYS A 25 9.32 -17.34 8.05
CA LYS A 25 9.39 -18.12 9.30
C LYS A 25 8.99 -17.34 10.55
N LYS A 26 9.18 -16.02 10.55
CA LYS A 26 8.92 -15.16 11.72
C LYS A 26 7.48 -14.68 11.68
N VAL A 27 6.64 -15.22 12.55
CA VAL A 27 5.22 -14.85 12.66
C VAL A 27 4.99 -13.96 13.88
N GLU A 28 4.30 -12.85 13.66
CA GLU A 28 3.85 -11.90 14.67
C GLU A 28 2.31 -11.86 14.65
N LYS A 29 1.68 -12.02 15.81
CA LYS A 29 0.25 -11.82 16.01
C LYS A 29 -0.03 -10.33 16.16
N LEU A 30 -0.94 -9.78 15.36
CA LEU A 30 -1.27 -8.37 15.39
C LEU A 30 -2.29 -8.06 16.50
N PRO A 31 -2.31 -6.82 17.05
CA PRO A 31 -3.17 -6.43 18.17
C PRO A 31 -4.68 -6.66 17.94
N ILE A 32 -5.14 -6.66 16.69
CA ILE A 32 -6.54 -6.93 16.36
C ILE A 32 -7.02 -8.30 16.88
N LEU A 33 -6.11 -9.26 17.08
CA LEU A 33 -6.45 -10.57 17.64
C LEU A 33 -6.94 -10.51 19.09
N GLN A 34 -6.75 -9.38 19.78
CA GLN A 34 -7.30 -9.14 21.12
C GLN A 34 -8.80 -8.81 21.11
N LEU A 35 -9.35 -8.44 19.95
CA LEU A 35 -10.78 -8.19 19.79
C LEU A 35 -11.55 -9.50 19.55
N PRO A 36 -12.78 -9.63 20.09
CA PRO A 36 -13.69 -10.72 19.77
C PRO A 36 -13.93 -10.87 18.26
N GLU A 37 -14.04 -12.11 17.77
CA GLU A 37 -14.21 -12.40 16.35
C GLU A 37 -15.40 -11.69 15.73
N GLU A 38 -16.54 -11.66 16.43
CA GLU A 38 -17.77 -11.00 15.99
C GLU A 38 -17.56 -9.50 15.70
N ILE A 39 -16.76 -8.81 16.51
CA ILE A 39 -16.42 -7.40 16.29
C ILE A 39 -15.56 -7.26 15.03
N ARG A 40 -14.54 -8.12 14.87
CA ARG A 40 -13.63 -8.07 13.71
C ARG A 40 -14.35 -8.40 12.40
N ALA A 41 -15.33 -9.29 12.44
CA ALA A 41 -16.06 -9.77 11.26
C ALA A 41 -17.14 -8.78 10.78
N ASN A 42 -17.71 -7.99 11.68
CA ASN A 42 -18.85 -7.12 11.38
C ASN A 42 -18.48 -5.64 11.23
N ASP A 43 -17.38 -5.16 11.82
CA ASP A 43 -16.96 -3.76 11.66
C ASP A 43 -16.29 -3.53 10.28
N PRO A 44 -16.84 -2.65 9.42
CA PRO A 44 -16.27 -2.35 8.10
C PRO A 44 -14.83 -1.84 8.12
N ASN A 45 -14.38 -1.23 9.21
CA ASN A 45 -13.02 -0.73 9.38
C ASN A 45 -12.02 -1.85 9.78
N LEU A 46 -12.53 -3.00 10.25
CA LEU A 46 -11.75 -4.11 10.76
C LEU A 46 -11.76 -5.34 9.86
N ILE A 47 -12.81 -5.54 9.07
CA ILE A 47 -13.04 -6.74 8.25
C ILE A 47 -11.90 -7.05 7.28
N PHE A 48 -11.15 -6.04 6.84
CA PHE A 48 -9.98 -6.16 5.95
C PHE A 48 -8.64 -5.89 6.64
N LYS A 49 -8.59 -5.93 7.98
CA LYS A 49 -7.33 -5.80 8.72
C LYS A 49 -6.63 -7.16 8.80
N PRO A 50 -5.30 -7.21 8.59
CA PRO A 50 -4.55 -8.44 8.75
C PRO A 50 -4.49 -8.83 10.23
N TYR A 51 -4.46 -10.14 10.49
CA TYR A 51 -4.36 -10.71 11.84
C TYR A 51 -2.93 -11.12 12.16
N TYR A 52 -2.17 -11.49 11.14
CA TYR A 52 -0.81 -11.96 11.27
C TYR A 52 0.10 -11.15 10.36
N LYS A 53 1.33 -10.96 10.83
CA LYS A 53 2.42 -10.36 10.09
C LYS A 53 3.57 -11.34 10.06
N LEU A 54 4.17 -11.55 8.89
CA LEU A 54 5.29 -12.42 8.70
C LEU A 54 6.43 -11.64 8.03
N ALA A 55 7.64 -11.78 8.55
CA ALA A 55 8.79 -11.07 8.03
C ALA A 55 9.77 -12.02 7.33
N SER A 56 10.24 -11.60 6.16
CA SER A 56 11.44 -12.10 5.49
C SER A 56 12.55 -11.05 5.57
N GLU A 57 13.63 -11.21 4.80
CA GLU A 57 14.75 -10.24 4.78
C GLU A 57 14.32 -8.87 4.25
N ASN A 58 13.54 -8.84 3.16
CA ASN A 58 13.17 -7.61 2.47
C ASN A 58 11.66 -7.31 2.47
N PHE A 59 10.83 -8.25 2.92
CA PHE A 59 9.38 -8.16 2.78
C PHE A 59 8.65 -8.43 4.09
N ILE A 60 7.51 -7.77 4.24
CA ILE A 60 6.48 -8.10 5.20
C ILE A 60 5.30 -8.68 4.43
N LEU A 61 4.88 -9.89 4.78
CA LEU A 61 3.60 -10.46 4.38
C LEU A 61 2.60 -10.28 5.52
N GLN A 62 1.41 -9.80 5.23
CA GLN A 62 0.33 -9.72 6.22
C GLN A 62 -0.86 -10.54 5.75
N ILE A 63 -1.45 -11.30 6.66
CA ILE A 63 -2.52 -12.25 6.38
C ILE A 63 -3.65 -12.01 7.36
N GLY A 64 -4.86 -11.85 6.84
CA GLY A 64 -6.11 -11.90 7.60
C GLY A 64 -7.16 -12.71 6.83
N PRO A 65 -8.36 -12.91 7.40
CA PRO A 65 -9.38 -13.76 6.81
C PRO A 65 -9.87 -13.30 5.42
N ARG A 66 -9.73 -12.02 5.11
CA ARG A 66 -10.20 -11.39 3.86
C ARG A 66 -9.16 -10.50 3.20
N VAL A 67 -7.89 -10.60 3.63
CA VAL A 67 -6.82 -9.72 3.14
C VAL A 67 -5.48 -10.45 3.15
N ILE A 68 -4.74 -10.28 2.05
CA ILE A 68 -3.32 -10.61 1.98
C ILE A 68 -2.60 -9.40 1.36
N SER A 69 -1.56 -8.92 2.03
CA SER A 69 -0.74 -7.78 1.57
C SER A 69 0.74 -8.09 1.70
N ILE A 70 1.53 -7.55 0.77
CA ILE A 70 2.99 -7.59 0.80
C ILE A 70 3.48 -6.15 0.83
N ALA A 71 4.45 -5.87 1.70
CA ALA A 71 5.04 -4.56 1.88
C ALA A 71 6.57 -4.67 1.98
N SER A 72 7.29 -3.60 1.68
CA SER A 72 8.73 -3.54 1.93
C SER A 72 9.03 -3.53 3.43
N TYR A 73 10.07 -4.25 3.82
CA TYR A 73 10.53 -4.29 5.20
C TYR A 73 11.52 -3.15 5.48
N ASN A 74 11.42 -2.52 6.66
CA ASN A 74 12.35 -1.48 7.13
C ASN A 74 12.62 -0.33 6.15
N ASN A 75 11.61 0.08 5.37
CA ASN A 75 11.75 1.10 4.32
C ASN A 75 12.83 0.78 3.27
N ASN A 76 13.14 -0.51 3.07
CA ASN A 76 14.08 -0.99 2.06
C ASN A 76 13.33 -1.46 0.81
N TYR A 77 12.92 -0.52 -0.05
CA TYR A 77 12.25 -0.85 -1.30
C TYR A 77 13.26 -1.34 -2.34
N CYS A 78 13.12 -2.59 -2.79
CA CYS A 78 14.03 -3.25 -3.73
C CYS A 78 13.77 -2.94 -5.21
N GLY A 79 12.89 -1.98 -5.51
CA GLY A 79 12.47 -1.67 -6.87
C GLY A 79 11.34 -2.57 -7.37
N TRP A 80 10.57 -2.07 -8.35
CA TRP A 80 9.33 -2.72 -8.78
C TRP A 80 9.53 -4.13 -9.34
N LYS A 81 10.59 -4.35 -10.12
CA LYS A 81 10.84 -5.65 -10.75
C LYS A 81 10.94 -6.77 -9.71
N THR A 82 11.84 -6.62 -8.73
CA THR A 82 12.04 -7.60 -7.66
C THR A 82 10.83 -7.67 -6.74
N PHE A 83 10.18 -6.54 -6.46
CA PHE A 83 8.97 -6.52 -5.64
C PHE A 83 7.80 -7.28 -6.30
N ASN A 84 7.60 -7.09 -7.60
CA ASN A 84 6.55 -7.77 -8.36
C ASN A 84 6.82 -9.27 -8.50
N GLU A 85 8.06 -9.69 -8.72
CA GLU A 85 8.44 -11.11 -8.70
C GLU A 85 8.02 -11.79 -7.38
N GLU A 86 8.24 -11.12 -6.25
CA GLU A 86 7.80 -11.60 -4.93
C GLU A 86 6.27 -11.66 -4.82
N ILE A 87 5.55 -10.62 -5.29
CA ILE A 87 4.08 -10.61 -5.31
C ILE A 87 3.54 -11.80 -6.10
N GLN A 88 4.04 -12.02 -7.32
CA GLN A 88 3.58 -13.13 -8.17
C GLN A 88 3.78 -14.48 -7.49
N LYS A 89 4.95 -14.69 -6.87
CA LYS A 89 5.26 -15.93 -6.15
C LYS A 89 4.27 -16.19 -5.01
N ILE A 90 4.04 -15.19 -4.16
CA ILE A 90 3.16 -15.36 -2.99
C ILE A 90 1.71 -15.51 -3.40
N PHE A 91 1.24 -14.72 -4.37
CA PHE A 91 -0.14 -14.83 -4.82
C PHE A 91 -0.40 -16.15 -5.54
N LYS A 92 0.55 -16.66 -6.35
CA LYS A 92 0.44 -18.00 -6.93
C LYS A 92 0.28 -19.07 -5.84
N LYS A 93 1.21 -19.11 -4.87
CA LYS A 93 1.15 -20.06 -3.75
C LYS A 93 -0.14 -19.96 -2.94
N THR A 94 -0.68 -18.75 -2.79
CA THR A 94 -1.93 -18.51 -2.07
C THR A 94 -3.14 -19.00 -2.87
N LEU A 95 -3.21 -18.69 -4.17
CA LEU A 95 -4.31 -19.10 -5.03
C LEU A 95 -4.41 -20.63 -5.13
N GLU A 96 -3.27 -21.32 -5.18
CA GLU A 96 -3.19 -22.80 -5.18
C GLU A 96 -3.80 -23.43 -3.91
N THR A 97 -3.95 -22.68 -2.80
CA THR A 97 -4.61 -23.17 -1.59
C THR A 97 -6.14 -23.15 -1.65
N ASN A 98 -6.73 -22.51 -2.67
CA ASN A 98 -8.17 -22.30 -2.81
C ASN A 98 -8.86 -21.54 -1.66
N VAL A 99 -8.10 -20.86 -0.78
CA VAL A 99 -8.69 -20.00 0.26
C VAL A 99 -9.33 -18.74 -0.32
N ILE A 100 -8.89 -18.28 -1.49
CA ILE A 100 -9.47 -17.13 -2.18
C ILE A 100 -10.59 -17.66 -3.07
N SER A 101 -11.85 -17.46 -2.68
CA SER A 101 -12.99 -17.79 -3.55
C SER A 101 -13.25 -16.69 -4.56
N GLU A 102 -13.14 -15.43 -4.12
CA GLU A 102 -13.43 -14.28 -4.96
C GLU A 102 -12.53 -13.10 -4.59
N PRO A 103 -11.57 -12.70 -5.44
CA PRO A 103 -10.87 -11.44 -5.25
C PRO A 103 -11.88 -10.29 -5.22
N GLN A 104 -11.76 -9.37 -4.27
CA GLN A 104 -12.64 -8.19 -4.15
C GLN A 104 -11.92 -6.93 -4.61
N ARG A 105 -10.63 -6.82 -4.26
CA ARG A 105 -9.80 -5.65 -4.55
C ARG A 105 -8.37 -6.05 -4.78
N LEU A 106 -7.76 -5.54 -5.86
CA LEU A 106 -6.33 -5.64 -6.12
C LEU A 106 -5.76 -4.23 -6.27
N GLY A 107 -4.67 -3.94 -5.57
CA GLY A 107 -4.07 -2.61 -5.63
C GLY A 107 -2.63 -2.57 -5.18
N VAL A 108 -1.99 -1.48 -5.55
CA VAL A 108 -0.63 -1.08 -5.19
C VAL A 108 -0.71 0.21 -4.37
N ARG A 109 0.16 0.34 -3.37
CA ARG A 109 0.19 1.53 -2.53
C ARG A 109 1.62 1.98 -2.30
N TYR A 110 1.88 3.25 -2.54
CA TYR A 110 3.16 3.91 -2.31
C TYR A 110 2.96 5.02 -1.27
N ILE A 111 3.83 5.00 -0.26
CA ILE A 111 3.88 6.03 0.80
C ILE A 111 5.25 6.66 0.70
N ASN A 112 5.33 7.82 0.06
CA ASN A 112 6.55 8.56 -0.16
C ASN A 112 6.73 9.63 0.91
N PHE A 113 7.86 9.57 1.62
CA PHE A 113 8.22 10.55 2.63
C PHE A 113 9.22 11.57 2.06
N PHE A 114 8.90 12.85 2.19
CA PHE A 114 9.73 13.97 1.78
C PHE A 114 10.26 14.69 3.01
N GLU A 115 11.53 14.48 3.34
CA GLU A 115 12.16 15.06 4.53
C GLU A 115 12.18 16.61 4.46
N ARG A 116 11.74 17.27 5.54
CA ARG A 116 11.62 18.74 5.60
C ARG A 116 12.95 19.44 5.33
N THR A 117 14.06 18.88 5.80
CA THR A 117 15.41 19.42 5.62
C THR A 117 15.89 19.42 4.16
N LEU A 118 15.37 18.52 3.33
CA LEU A 118 15.76 18.35 1.93
C LEU A 118 14.78 19.02 0.97
N TYR A 119 13.48 18.95 1.27
CA TYR A 119 12.42 19.37 0.36
C TYR A 119 11.64 20.59 0.86
N GLY A 120 11.73 20.96 2.15
CA GLY A 120 10.88 21.99 2.73
C GLY A 120 9.42 21.57 2.80
N ASN A 121 8.50 22.46 2.44
CA ASN A 121 7.07 22.13 2.33
C ASN A 121 6.79 21.45 0.98
N ILE A 122 6.11 20.30 0.99
CA ILE A 122 5.77 19.57 -0.24
C ILE A 122 4.98 20.41 -1.26
N PHE A 123 4.17 21.39 -0.81
CA PHE A 123 3.41 22.28 -1.70
C PHE A 123 4.28 23.17 -2.60
N SER A 124 5.56 23.36 -2.25
CA SER A 124 6.54 24.04 -3.11
C SER A 124 7.19 23.12 -4.15
N ASN A 125 6.94 21.81 -4.07
CA ASN A 125 7.59 20.78 -4.88
C ASN A 125 6.60 20.04 -5.81
N ILE A 126 5.33 20.44 -5.80
CA ILE A 126 4.26 19.78 -6.56
C ILE A 126 3.48 20.78 -7.43
N ASN A 127 2.85 20.28 -8.48
CA ASN A 127 1.97 21.00 -9.39
C ASN A 127 0.56 21.16 -8.80
N LEU A 128 0.47 21.78 -7.63
CA LEU A 128 -0.79 22.03 -6.94
C LEU A 128 -0.73 23.40 -6.27
N SER A 129 -1.65 24.29 -6.65
CA SER A 129 -1.79 25.62 -6.05
C SER A 129 -3.13 25.72 -5.33
N ILE A 130 -3.09 26.16 -4.07
CA ILE A 130 -4.28 26.44 -3.27
C ILE A 130 -4.14 27.84 -2.70
N GLN A 131 -5.23 28.60 -2.78
CA GLN A 131 -5.30 29.95 -2.25
C GLN A 131 -6.52 30.09 -1.35
N LEU A 132 -6.37 30.87 -0.28
CA LEU A 132 -7.43 31.28 0.62
C LEU A 132 -7.44 32.81 0.68
N ASN A 133 -8.56 33.46 0.32
CA ASN A 133 -8.66 34.92 0.23
C ASN A 133 -7.56 35.55 -0.65
N ASN A 134 -7.30 34.95 -1.82
CA ASN A 134 -6.23 35.35 -2.75
C ASN A 134 -4.80 35.28 -2.17
N ALA A 135 -4.61 34.66 -1.00
CA ALA A 135 -3.30 34.40 -0.41
C ALA A 135 -2.95 32.90 -0.58
N PRO A 136 -1.70 32.55 -0.92
CA PRO A 136 -1.24 31.17 -0.92
C PRO A 136 -1.45 30.50 0.44
N LEU A 137 -1.93 29.25 0.44
CA LEU A 137 -2.12 28.48 1.66
C LEU A 137 -0.77 27.94 2.17
N ASN A 138 -0.07 28.75 2.99
CA ASN A 138 1.26 28.45 3.55
C ASN A 138 1.17 28.04 5.04
N ASN A 139 0.24 27.15 5.38
CA ASN A 139 0.02 26.75 6.77
C ASN A 139 1.00 25.65 7.19
N GLU A 140 1.33 25.61 8.49
CA GLU A 140 2.22 24.62 9.11
C GLU A 140 1.77 23.17 8.87
N GLU A 141 0.45 22.96 8.87
CA GLU A 141 -0.18 21.67 8.69
C GLU A 141 -1.34 21.81 7.70
N THR A 142 -1.34 20.97 6.69
CA THR A 142 -2.36 20.92 5.65
C THR A 142 -2.42 19.50 5.11
N VAL A 143 -3.65 19.01 4.96
CA VAL A 143 -3.95 17.70 4.40
C VAL A 143 -4.87 17.89 3.21
N ILE A 144 -4.50 17.29 2.08
CA ILE A 144 -5.31 17.23 0.88
C ILE A 144 -5.58 15.77 0.58
N ARG A 145 -6.84 15.46 0.29
CA ARG A 145 -7.26 14.14 -0.16
C ARG A 145 -8.12 14.31 -1.40
N THR A 146 -7.84 13.49 -2.41
CA THR A 146 -8.68 13.38 -3.60
C THR A 146 -8.72 11.95 -4.08
N VAL A 147 -9.73 11.63 -4.90
CA VAL A 147 -9.95 10.32 -5.51
C VAL A 147 -10.07 10.50 -7.01
N PHE A 148 -9.28 9.75 -7.76
CA PHE A 148 -9.39 9.63 -9.21
C PHE A 148 -10.06 8.30 -9.54
N ASP A 149 -10.98 8.28 -10.51
CA ASP A 149 -11.59 7.07 -11.05
C ASP A 149 -11.42 7.09 -12.56
N GLN A 150 -10.37 6.42 -13.05
CA GLN A 150 -9.94 6.45 -14.45
C GLN A 150 -9.33 5.11 -14.85
N ASN A 151 -9.44 4.72 -16.12
CA ASN A 151 -8.80 3.52 -16.68
C ASN A 151 -9.10 2.20 -15.92
N ASN A 152 -10.28 2.09 -15.29
CA ASN A 152 -10.70 0.97 -14.42
C ASN A 152 -9.96 0.87 -13.08
N PHE A 153 -9.25 1.93 -12.69
CA PHE A 153 -8.59 2.07 -11.40
C PHE A 153 -9.18 3.24 -10.62
N ILE A 154 -9.32 3.01 -9.32
CA ILE A 154 -9.55 4.05 -8.33
C ILE A 154 -8.20 4.36 -7.68
N THR A 155 -7.79 5.61 -7.73
CA THR A 155 -6.57 6.09 -7.07
C THR A 155 -6.92 7.09 -5.98
N ASN A 156 -6.66 6.71 -4.73
CA ASN A 156 -6.71 7.62 -3.61
C ASN A 156 -5.36 8.34 -3.50
N LEU A 157 -5.36 9.67 -3.61
CA LEU A 157 -4.20 10.51 -3.34
C LEU A 157 -4.41 11.25 -2.03
N GLN A 158 -3.45 11.13 -1.12
CA GLN A 158 -3.38 11.92 0.10
C GLN A 158 -2.01 12.61 0.21
N ILE A 159 -2.04 13.92 0.44
CA ILE A 159 -0.84 14.74 0.67
C ILE A 159 -0.95 15.35 2.06
N VAL A 160 0.06 15.12 2.89
CA VAL A 160 0.16 15.63 4.25
C VAL A 160 1.43 16.46 4.37
N SER A 161 1.33 17.77 4.62
CA SER A 161 2.50 18.65 4.66
C SER A 161 3.37 18.51 5.92
N LYS A 162 2.83 17.92 6.98
CA LYS A 162 3.51 17.71 8.26
C LYS A 162 3.25 16.30 8.78
N ALA A 163 4.29 15.49 8.77
CA ALA A 163 4.29 14.12 9.25
C ALA A 163 5.64 13.79 9.92
N GLN A 164 5.61 12.82 10.82
CA GLN A 164 6.81 12.30 11.49
C GLN A 164 7.05 10.86 11.09
N MET A 165 8.30 10.51 10.78
CA MET A 165 8.70 9.15 10.42
C MET A 165 9.92 8.72 11.23
N LEU A 166 9.86 7.54 11.82
CA LEU A 166 11.00 6.94 12.51
C LEU A 166 11.91 6.25 11.48
N VAL A 167 13.14 6.71 11.35
CA VAL A 167 14.16 6.14 10.47
C VAL A 167 15.39 5.81 11.31
N LYS A 168 15.73 4.52 11.44
CA LYS A 168 16.90 4.05 12.22
C LYS A 168 16.98 4.66 13.63
N ASN A 169 15.86 4.68 14.35
CA ASN A 169 15.69 5.29 15.69
C ASN A 169 15.76 6.82 15.76
N THR A 170 15.82 7.51 14.63
CA THR A 170 15.72 8.97 14.57
C THR A 170 14.36 9.38 14.03
N VAL A 171 13.68 10.28 14.75
CA VAL A 171 12.44 10.90 14.27
C VAL A 171 12.80 11.95 13.23
N LYS A 172 12.23 11.84 12.04
CA LYS A 172 12.35 12.81 10.95
C LYS A 172 11.02 13.50 10.71
N ASP A 173 11.06 14.82 10.57
CA ASP A 173 9.92 15.63 10.17
C ASP A 173 9.91 15.81 8.64
N GLY A 174 8.72 15.82 8.05
CA GLY A 174 8.57 15.94 6.61
C GLY A 174 7.13 15.97 6.15
N SER A 175 6.94 15.65 4.88
CA SER A 175 5.63 15.51 4.25
C SER A 175 5.44 14.09 3.73
N ILE A 176 4.19 13.64 3.62
CA ILE A 176 3.83 12.35 3.04
C ILE A 176 2.99 12.56 1.80
N VAL A 177 3.34 11.86 0.73
CA VAL A 177 2.48 11.61 -0.43
C VAL A 177 2.12 10.14 -0.39
N ASP A 178 0.84 9.84 -0.19
CA ASP A 178 0.29 8.49 -0.10
C ASP A 178 -0.65 8.25 -1.27
N ILE A 179 -0.29 7.30 -2.13
CA ILE A 179 -1.02 6.96 -3.36
C ILE A 179 -1.42 5.49 -3.26
N ASP A 180 -2.72 5.24 -3.26
CA ASP A 180 -3.30 3.90 -3.23
C ASP A 180 -4.16 3.70 -4.47
N THR A 181 -3.60 2.99 -5.45
CA THR A 181 -4.21 2.69 -6.75
C THR A 181 -4.71 1.26 -6.77
N PHE A 182 -5.99 1.07 -7.06
CA PHE A 182 -6.60 -0.25 -7.02
C PHE A 182 -7.76 -0.40 -7.99
N THR A 183 -8.05 -1.64 -8.33
CA THR A 183 -9.28 -2.03 -9.02
C THR A 183 -10.10 -2.92 -8.11
N GLU A 184 -11.42 -2.86 -8.28
CA GLU A 184 -12.38 -3.73 -7.62
C GLU A 184 -12.90 -4.75 -8.63
N ASN A 185 -13.27 -5.93 -8.15
CA ASN A 185 -13.63 -7.05 -9.02
C ASN A 185 -15.01 -6.83 -9.65
N LYS A 186 -15.08 -6.03 -10.72
CA LYS A 186 -16.31 -5.80 -11.47
C LYS A 186 -16.66 -6.97 -12.40
N ASP A 187 -15.68 -7.76 -12.88
CA ASP A 187 -15.87 -8.74 -13.96
C ASP A 187 -15.10 -10.08 -13.83
N SER A 188 -14.76 -10.54 -12.62
CA SER A 188 -14.05 -11.82 -12.39
C SER A 188 -12.62 -11.92 -12.98
N LEU A 189 -12.09 -10.82 -13.51
CA LEU A 189 -10.82 -10.79 -14.26
C LEU A 189 -9.57 -10.82 -13.38
N ILE A 190 -9.69 -10.48 -12.09
CA ILE A 190 -8.54 -10.29 -11.20
C ILE A 190 -7.71 -11.57 -11.04
N ALA A 191 -8.35 -12.73 -10.89
CA ALA A 191 -7.64 -13.99 -10.69
C ALA A 191 -6.85 -14.42 -11.94
N ASN A 192 -7.44 -14.25 -13.13
CA ASN A 192 -6.85 -14.70 -14.40
C ASN A 192 -5.87 -13.70 -15.02
N LYS A 193 -5.87 -12.42 -14.57
CA LYS A 193 -5.03 -11.34 -15.10
C LYS A 193 -4.22 -10.62 -14.03
N LEU A 194 -4.03 -11.25 -12.86
CA LEU A 194 -3.39 -10.66 -11.68
C LEU A 194 -2.11 -9.88 -12.00
N HIS A 195 -1.22 -10.47 -12.79
CA HIS A 195 0.03 -9.85 -13.21
C HIS A 195 -0.20 -8.57 -14.02
N ILE A 196 -1.01 -8.65 -15.08
CA ILE A 196 -1.31 -7.51 -15.94
C ILE A 196 -2.03 -6.41 -15.15
N THR A 197 -2.97 -6.78 -14.27
CA THR A 197 -3.70 -5.82 -13.43
C THR A 197 -2.76 -5.10 -12.45
N LEU A 198 -1.77 -5.78 -11.87
CA LEU A 198 -0.78 -5.14 -10.99
C LEU A 198 0.15 -4.19 -11.76
N GLU A 199 0.63 -4.60 -12.94
CA GLU A 199 1.46 -3.74 -13.79
C GLU A 199 0.73 -2.48 -14.23
N ASN A 200 -0.54 -2.61 -14.63
CA ASN A 200 -1.37 -1.47 -14.99
C ASN A 200 -1.60 -0.56 -13.78
N GLY A 201 -1.93 -1.14 -12.61
CA GLY A 201 -2.11 -0.36 -11.38
C GLY A 201 -0.85 0.39 -10.95
N HIS A 202 0.32 -0.23 -11.09
CA HIS A 202 1.61 0.44 -10.86
C HIS A 202 1.89 1.54 -11.88
N SER A 203 1.51 1.35 -13.15
CA SER A 203 1.66 2.37 -14.18
C SER A 203 0.77 3.60 -13.90
N GLU A 204 -0.49 3.37 -13.51
CA GLU A 204 -1.43 4.43 -13.10
C GLU A 204 -0.94 5.19 -11.86
N GLU A 205 -0.43 4.48 -10.85
CA GLU A 205 0.20 5.10 -9.68
C GLU A 205 1.35 6.03 -10.09
N LYS A 206 2.26 5.56 -10.96
CA LYS A 206 3.39 6.37 -11.44
C LYS A 206 2.93 7.62 -12.19
N ILE A 207 1.88 7.51 -13.02
CA ILE A 207 1.34 8.68 -13.74
C ILE A 207 0.92 9.76 -12.74
N ILE A 208 0.20 9.38 -11.68
CA ILE A 208 -0.19 10.32 -10.63
C ILE A 208 1.03 10.86 -9.88
N PHE A 209 1.95 10.00 -9.45
CA PHE A 209 3.13 10.42 -8.69
C PHE A 209 4.01 11.39 -9.47
N PHE A 210 4.43 11.03 -10.69
CA PHE A 210 5.32 11.86 -11.49
C PHE A 210 4.62 13.10 -12.07
N GLY A 211 3.31 13.03 -12.35
CA GLY A 211 2.53 14.19 -12.76
C GLY A 211 2.33 15.21 -11.63
N LEU A 212 2.32 14.74 -10.39
CA LEU A 212 2.22 15.59 -9.19
C LEU A 212 3.47 16.44 -8.98
N LEU A 213 4.67 15.93 -9.25
CA LEU A 213 5.92 16.62 -8.93
C LEU A 213 6.25 17.71 -9.96
N ASN A 214 6.76 18.86 -9.49
CA ASN A 214 7.28 19.89 -10.38
C ASN A 214 8.70 19.55 -10.89
N ALA A 215 9.15 20.25 -11.93
CA ALA A 215 10.44 19.98 -12.57
C ALA A 215 11.63 20.07 -11.60
N ASP A 216 11.62 21.03 -10.68
CA ASP A 216 12.67 21.20 -9.69
C ASP A 216 12.75 20.00 -8.73
N CYS A 217 11.60 19.51 -8.27
CA CYS A 217 11.53 18.33 -7.41
C CYS A 217 11.96 17.07 -8.17
N LEU A 218 11.54 16.90 -9.43
CA LEU A 218 11.95 15.78 -10.26
C LEU A 218 13.46 15.73 -10.43
N ASN A 219 14.10 16.87 -10.68
CA ASN A 219 15.56 16.95 -10.81
C ASN A 219 16.30 16.56 -9.52
N LYS A 220 15.73 16.82 -8.34
CA LYS A 220 16.29 16.39 -7.05
C LYS A 220 16.20 14.87 -6.81
N LEU A 221 15.27 14.20 -7.48
CA LEU A 221 15.06 12.75 -7.36
C LEU A 221 15.97 11.93 -8.28
N ILE A 222 16.61 12.57 -9.27
CA ILE A 222 17.58 11.91 -10.13
C ILE A 222 18.86 11.65 -9.30
N PRO A 223 19.38 10.41 -9.24
CA PRO A 223 20.63 10.12 -8.57
C PRO A 223 21.74 10.99 -9.16
N GLN A 224 22.46 11.75 -8.32
CA GLN A 224 23.71 12.36 -8.73
C GLN A 224 24.78 11.27 -8.72
N TYR A 225 25.27 10.90 -9.91
CA TYR A 225 26.39 10.00 -10.12
C TYR A 225 27.72 10.76 -10.11
#